data_AF-A0A354AXX1-F1
#
_entry.id   AF-A0A354AXX1-F1
#
_cell.length_a   1.000
_cell.length_b   1.000
_cell.length_c   1.000
_cell.angle_alpha   90.00
_cell.angle_beta   90.00
_cell.angle_gamma   90.00
#
_symmetry.space_group_name_H-M   'P 1'
#
loop_
_entity.id
_entity.type
_entity.pdbx_description
1 polymer ?
#
loop_
_entity_poly.entity_id
_entity_poly.type
_entity_poly.pdbx_seq_one_letter_code
_entity_poly.pdbx_strand_id
1 'polypeptide(L)'
;VELAEQGKQLIIAGCLAQHFQTDLLESLPEAKAIVGTGDYQHIVSVLERVEAGERVNQVSAVPTYVGDEHLPRYRTTSEAVAYLKVAEG
;
A
#
# COMPACT_ATOMS: atom_id res chain seq x y z
N VAL A 1 14.86 11.49 -2.45
CA VAL A 1 16.31 11.18 -2.46
C VAL A 1 16.86 10.91 -1.07
N GLU A 2 16.77 11.84 -0.10
CA GLU A 2 17.35 11.68 1.26
C GLU A 2 16.96 10.38 2.00
N LEU A 3 15.70 9.95 1.93
CA LEU A 3 15.26 8.69 2.57
C LEU A 3 15.84 7.43 1.91
N ALA A 4 16.00 7.45 0.58
CA ALA A 4 16.62 6.33 -0.14
C ALA A 4 18.13 6.26 0.14
N GLU A 5 18.78 7.42 0.30
CA GLU A 5 20.18 7.52 0.72
C GLU A 5 20.41 6.99 2.14
N GLN A 6 19.38 7.04 3.01
CA GLN A 6 19.38 6.41 4.34
C GLN A 6 19.06 4.90 4.31
N GLY A 7 19.04 4.28 3.13
CA GLY A 7 18.76 2.85 2.96
C GLY A 7 17.30 2.45 3.13
N LYS A 8 16.37 3.42 3.14
CA LYS A 8 14.92 3.13 3.17
C LYS A 8 14.43 2.75 1.78
N GLN A 9 13.50 1.80 1.72
CA GLN A 9 12.82 1.41 0.49
C GLN A 9 11.62 2.34 0.25
N LEU A 10 11.43 2.81 -0.99
CA LEU A 10 10.28 3.63 -1.37
C LEU A 10 9.21 2.76 -2.03
N ILE A 11 8.00 2.79 -1.47
CA ILE A 11 6.83 2.06 -1.98
C ILE A 11 5.68 3.06 -2.11
N ILE A 12 5.00 3.05 -3.26
CA ILE A 12 3.87 3.94 -3.53
C ILE A 12 2.58 3.10 -3.51
N ALA A 13 1.63 3.47 -2.66
CA ALA A 13 0.37 2.73 -2.52
C ALA A 13 -0.85 3.66 -2.63
N GLY A 14 -1.97 3.13 -3.12
CA GLY A 14 -3.27 3.83 -3.14
C GLY A 14 -3.77 4.23 -4.53
N CYS A 15 -4.70 5.18 -4.60
CA CYS A 15 -5.41 5.51 -5.84
C CYS A 15 -4.51 6.09 -6.93
N LEU A 16 -3.50 6.88 -6.54
CA LEU A 16 -2.52 7.40 -7.50
C LEU A 16 -1.71 6.25 -8.13
N ALA A 17 -1.25 5.31 -7.30
CA ALA A 17 -0.56 4.09 -7.73
C ALA A 17 -1.43 3.22 -8.65
N GLN A 18 -2.72 3.11 -8.37
CA GLN A 18 -3.68 2.35 -9.19
C GLN A 18 -3.76 2.88 -10.63
N HIS A 19 -3.78 4.21 -10.80
CA HIS A 19 -3.98 4.87 -12.09
C HIS A 19 -2.69 5.15 -12.87
N PHE A 20 -1.59 5.49 -12.21
CA PHE A 20 -0.37 6.01 -12.84
C PHE A 20 0.84 5.08 -12.64
N GLN A 21 0.65 3.78 -12.72
CA GLN A 21 1.66 2.76 -12.37
C GLN A 21 3.01 2.98 -13.09
N THR A 22 2.96 3.05 -14.43
CA THR A 22 4.14 3.16 -15.28
C THR A 22 4.78 4.53 -15.13
N ASP A 23 3.97 5.60 -15.23
CA ASP A 23 4.45 6.98 -15.10
C ASP A 23 5.17 7.22 -13.77
N LEU A 24 4.65 6.63 -12.68
CA LEU A 24 5.29 6.71 -11.36
C LEU A 24 6.62 5.96 -11.30
N LEU A 25 6.71 4.77 -11.89
CA LEU A 25 7.97 3.99 -11.92
C LEU A 25 9.04 4.61 -12.81
N GLU A 26 8.63 5.32 -13.86
CA GLU A 26 9.52 6.06 -14.76
C GLU A 26 9.99 7.37 -14.14
N SER A 27 9.08 8.15 -13.53
CA SER A 27 9.40 9.44 -12.92
C SER A 27 10.12 9.33 -11.58
N LEU A 28 9.93 8.23 -10.84
CA LEU A 28 10.54 7.97 -9.53
C LEU A 28 11.33 6.65 -9.57
N PRO A 29 12.54 6.64 -10.17
CA PRO A 29 13.36 5.44 -10.25
C PRO A 29 13.85 4.93 -8.88
N GLU A 30 13.77 5.71 -7.81
CA GLU A 30 13.99 5.23 -6.44
C GLU A 30 12.85 4.34 -5.92
N ALA A 31 11.64 4.42 -6.50
CA ALA A 31 10.51 3.59 -6.11
C ALA A 31 10.78 2.12 -6.47
N LYS A 32 10.62 1.25 -5.48
CA LYS A 32 10.84 -0.20 -5.62
C LYS A 32 9.54 -0.96 -5.78
N ALA A 33 8.43 -0.41 -5.31
CA ALA A 33 7.14 -1.03 -5.54
C ALA A 33 5.99 -0.04 -5.70
N ILE A 34 4.99 -0.48 -6.47
CA ILE A 34 3.68 0.16 -6.61
C ILE A 34 2.62 -0.82 -6.10
N VAL A 35 1.67 -0.35 -5.29
CA VAL A 35 0.58 -1.16 -4.72
C VAL A 35 -0.78 -0.50 -4.97
N GLY A 36 -1.69 -1.25 -5.58
CA GLY A 36 -3.04 -0.77 -5.91
C GLY A 36 -3.93 -0.58 -4.67
N THR A 37 -5.05 0.10 -4.84
CA THR A 37 -6.03 0.30 -3.75
C THR A 37 -6.69 -1.00 -3.30
N GLY A 38 -6.80 -1.99 -4.19
CA GLY A 38 -7.33 -3.31 -3.90
C GLY A 38 -6.26 -4.35 -3.57
N ASP A 39 -5.01 -3.93 -3.36
CA ASP A 39 -3.87 -4.86 -3.23
C ASP A 39 -3.06 -4.67 -1.95
N TYR A 40 -3.47 -3.78 -1.05
CA TYR A 40 -2.73 -3.47 0.17
C TYR A 40 -2.60 -4.66 1.12
N GLN A 41 -3.50 -5.65 1.06
CA GLN A 41 -3.38 -6.91 1.80
C GLN A 41 -2.12 -7.70 1.43
N HIS A 42 -1.53 -7.44 0.27
CA HIS A 42 -0.29 -8.07 -0.18
C HIS A 42 0.97 -7.31 0.25
N ILE A 43 0.85 -6.27 1.07
CA ILE A 43 2.00 -5.42 1.42
C ILE A 43 3.17 -6.21 2.02
N VAL A 44 2.91 -7.25 2.81
CA VAL A 44 3.96 -8.08 3.42
C VAL A 44 4.77 -8.81 2.35
N SER A 45 4.11 -9.48 1.38
CA SER A 45 4.83 -10.17 0.31
C SER A 45 5.52 -9.20 -0.65
N VAL A 46 4.96 -8.01 -0.86
CA VAL A 46 5.60 -6.93 -1.60
C VAL A 46 6.90 -6.50 -0.91
N LEU A 47 6.88 -6.32 0.42
CA LEU A 47 8.06 -5.94 1.20
C LEU A 47 9.16 -7.00 1.12
N GLU A 48 8.83 -8.28 1.30
CA GLU A 48 9.78 -9.40 1.22
C GLU A 48 10.49 -9.43 -0.15
N ARG A 49 9.73 -9.23 -1.23
CA ARG A 49 10.27 -9.19 -2.60
C ARG A 49 11.15 -7.97 -2.84
N VAL A 50 10.75 -6.81 -2.32
CA VAL A 50 11.56 -5.59 -2.39
C VAL A 50 12.87 -5.76 -1.63
N GLU A 51 12.85 -6.39 -0.45
CA GLU A 51 14.04 -6.71 0.34
C GLU A 51 14.95 -7.72 -0.38
N ALA A 52 14.39 -8.64 -1.15
CA ALA A 52 15.12 -9.54 -2.04
C ALA A 52 15.70 -8.83 -3.30
N GLY A 53 15.46 -7.53 -3.46
CA GLY A 53 15.99 -6.71 -4.55
C GLY A 53 15.07 -6.60 -5.77
N GLU A 54 13.83 -7.10 -5.70
CA GLU A 54 12.88 -7.00 -6.80
C GLU A 54 12.27 -5.60 -6.93
N ARG A 55 11.92 -5.24 -8.17
CA ARG A 55 10.93 -4.19 -8.43
C ARG A 55 9.56 -4.81 -8.60
N VAL A 56 8.58 -4.32 -7.83
CA VAL A 56 7.26 -4.96 -7.73
C VAL A 56 6.17 -4.02 -8.23
N ASN A 57 5.38 -4.47 -9.21
CA ASN A 57 4.12 -3.81 -9.57
C ASN A 57 2.96 -4.72 -9.12
N GLN A 58 2.37 -4.41 -7.97
CA GLN A 58 1.28 -5.16 -7.37
C GLN A 58 -0.01 -4.34 -7.49
N VAL A 59 -0.54 -4.28 -8.72
CA VAL A 59 -1.75 -3.52 -9.02
C VAL A 59 -2.70 -4.37 -9.85
N SER A 60 -3.80 -4.77 -9.24
CA SER A 60 -4.90 -5.46 -9.89
C SER A 60 -5.65 -4.49 -10.80
N ALA A 61 -5.96 -4.89 -12.04
CA ALA A 61 -6.71 -4.05 -12.98
C ALA A 61 -8.09 -3.64 -12.46
N VAL A 62 -8.71 -4.51 -11.66
CA VAL A 62 -9.97 -4.24 -10.97
C VAL A 62 -9.72 -4.41 -9.46
N PRO A 63 -9.80 -3.33 -8.66
CA PRO A 63 -9.57 -3.41 -7.22
C PRO A 63 -10.82 -4.02 -6.54
N THR A 64 -10.80 -5.31 -6.25
CA THR A 64 -11.94 -6.06 -5.69
C THR A 64 -11.83 -6.34 -4.20
N TYR A 65 -10.66 -6.12 -3.60
CA TYR A 65 -10.47 -6.40 -2.19
C TYR A 65 -11.29 -5.45 -1.31
N VAL A 66 -12.13 -6.03 -0.46
CA VAL A 66 -12.91 -5.35 0.57
C VAL A 66 -12.61 -6.05 1.89
N GLY A 67 -12.12 -5.29 2.88
CA GLY A 67 -11.96 -5.80 4.24
C GLY A 67 -13.35 -5.97 4.87
N ASP A 68 -13.76 -7.21 5.05
CA ASP A 68 -15.03 -7.54 5.68
C ASP A 68 -14.90 -7.69 7.22
N GLU A 69 -16.00 -8.08 7.87
CA GLU A 69 -16.05 -8.31 9.31
C GLU A 69 -15.22 -9.50 9.81
N HIS A 70 -14.78 -10.38 8.91
CA HIS A 70 -13.93 -11.52 9.24
C HIS A 70 -12.44 -11.18 9.20
N LEU A 71 -12.06 -9.99 8.72
CA LEU A 71 -10.68 -9.56 8.69
C LEU A 71 -10.11 -9.50 10.13
N PRO A 72 -9.03 -10.25 10.44
CA PRO A 72 -8.45 -10.25 11.77
C PRO A 72 -8.05 -8.84 12.20
N ARG A 73 -8.58 -8.39 13.34
CA ARG A 73 -8.31 -7.05 13.86
C ARG A 73 -7.62 -7.13 15.21
N TYR A 74 -6.43 -6.55 15.30
CA TYR A 74 -5.76 -6.37 16.58
C TYR A 74 -6.38 -5.18 17.32
N ARG A 75 -6.99 -5.43 18.49
CA ARG A 75 -7.58 -4.37 19.31
C ARG A 75 -6.49 -3.69 20.14
N THR A 76 -6.15 -2.46 19.76
CA THR A 76 -5.16 -1.63 20.49
C THR A 76 -5.76 -0.86 21.67
N THR A 77 -7.09 -0.85 21.82
CA THR A 77 -7.81 -0.14 22.90
C THR A 77 -8.41 -1.11 23.92
N SER A 78 -8.33 -0.76 25.21
CA SER A 78 -8.81 -1.57 26.34
C SER A 78 -10.33 -1.56 26.49
N GLU A 79 -11.00 -0.46 26.11
CA GLU A 79 -12.43 -0.27 26.30
C GLU A 79 -13.19 -0.26 24.95
N ALA A 80 -14.50 -0.54 25.00
CA ALA A 80 -15.37 -0.44 23.84
C ALA A 80 -15.72 1.04 23.59
N VAL A 81 -15.48 1.50 22.37
CA VAL A 81 -15.85 2.85 21.93
C VAL A 81 -16.64 2.74 20.62
N ALA A 82 -17.62 3.61 20.44
CA ALA A 82 -18.34 3.77 19.17
C ALA A 82 -18.24 5.23 18.74
N TYR A 83 -17.95 5.46 17.45
CA TYR A 83 -17.90 6.80 16.87
C TYR A 83 -18.55 6.76 15.49
N LEU A 84 -19.24 7.84 15.12
CA LEU A 84 -19.75 8.05 13.78
C LEU A 84 -18.75 8.94 13.04
N LYS A 85 -18.03 8.37 12.06
CA LYS A 85 -17.25 9.19 11.14
C LYS A 85 -18.19 9.75 10.08
N VAL A 86 -18.56 11.02 10.22
CA VAL A 86 -19.18 11.77 9.14
C VAL A 86 -18.05 12.23 8.22
N ALA A 87 -17.94 11.61 7.04
CA ALA A 87 -17.12 12.15 5.97
C ALA A 87 -18.04 13.01 5.11
N GLU A 88 -17.88 14.33 5.13
CA GLU A 88 -18.41 15.17 4.07
C GLU A 88 -17.61 14.91 2.78
N GLY A 89 -18.35 14.77 1.68
CA GLY A 89 -17.88 14.69 0.31
C GLY A 89 -19.01 15.14 -0.60
#